data_AF-A0A951NFJ7-F1
#
_entry.id   AF-A0A951NFJ7-F1
#
_cell.length_a   1.000
_cell.length_b   1.000
_cell.length_c   1.000
_cell.angle_alpha   90.00
_cell.angle_beta   90.00
_cell.angle_gamma   90.00
#
_symmetry.space_group_name_H-M   'P 1'
#
loop_
_entity.id
_entity.type
_entity.pdbx_description
1 polymer ?
#
loop_
_entity_poly.entity_id
_entity_poly.type
_entity_poly.pdbx_seq_one_letter_code
_entity_poly.pdbx_strand_id
1 'polypeptide(L)'
;VSAAGADDAVVSDVADAVVTREERSRVRAALAGLPRKQAVSLVLRHSGLSYADVAAALGMSPGSVGTTVRRAESALRKELNRHASPH
;
A
#
# COMPACT_ATOMS: atom_id res chain seq x y z
N VAL A 1 26.16 25.57 -26.75
CA VAL A 1 25.41 24.30 -26.90
C VAL A 1 25.17 23.69 -25.54
N SER A 2 23.94 23.24 -25.28
CA SER A 2 23.47 22.38 -24.18
C SER A 2 23.54 22.88 -22.72
N ALA A 3 22.53 23.66 -22.32
CA ALA A 3 21.96 23.66 -20.97
C ALA A 3 20.58 22.92 -20.90
N ALA A 4 20.05 22.49 -22.06
CA ALA A 4 18.72 21.90 -22.19
C ALA A 4 18.56 20.48 -21.61
N GLY A 5 19.66 19.81 -21.21
CA GLY A 5 19.60 18.45 -20.64
C GLY A 5 19.43 18.38 -19.12
N ALA A 6 19.75 19.46 -18.40
CA ALA A 6 19.62 19.49 -16.94
C ALA A 6 18.19 19.75 -16.48
N ASP A 7 17.46 20.60 -17.21
CA ASP A 7 16.04 20.90 -16.93
C ASP A 7 15.15 19.68 -17.13
N ASP A 8 15.38 18.92 -18.22
CA ASP A 8 14.59 17.71 -18.54
C ASP A 8 14.78 16.60 -17.50
N ALA A 9 16.01 16.40 -17.01
CA ALA A 9 16.31 15.43 -15.97
C ALA A 9 15.67 15.79 -14.61
N VAL A 10 15.69 17.08 -14.23
CA VAL A 10 15.04 17.56 -13.00
C VAL A 10 13.52 17.45 -13.10
N VAL A 11 12.94 17.75 -14.28
CA VAL A 11 11.50 17.57 -14.53
C VAL A 11 11.10 16.10 -14.47
N SER A 12 11.92 15.18 -14.99
CA SER A 12 11.67 13.73 -14.87
C SER A 12 11.72 13.24 -13.42
N ASP A 13 12.70 13.67 -12.64
CA ASP A 13 12.83 13.31 -11.22
C ASP A 13 11.65 13.85 -10.38
N VAL A 14 11.23 15.10 -10.66
CA VAL A 14 10.02 15.67 -10.04
C VAL A 14 8.77 14.91 -10.47
N ALA A 15 8.63 14.52 -11.75
CA ALA A 15 7.51 13.74 -12.23
C ALA A 15 7.45 12.35 -11.55
N ASP A 16 8.58 11.66 -11.42
CA ASP A 16 8.68 10.37 -10.73
C ASP A 16 8.36 10.51 -9.22
N ALA A 17 8.85 11.56 -8.58
CA ALA A 17 8.53 11.87 -7.19
C ALA A 17 7.03 12.15 -6.98
N VAL A 18 6.38 12.84 -7.93
CA VAL A 18 4.93 13.08 -7.90
C VAL A 18 4.16 11.78 -8.13
N VAL A 19 4.55 10.95 -9.10
CA VAL A 19 3.92 9.65 -9.37
C VAL A 19 3.99 8.74 -8.14
N THR A 20 5.15 8.62 -7.50
CA THR A 20 5.29 7.80 -6.28
C THR A 20 4.48 8.36 -5.11
N ARG A 21 4.34 9.69 -4.99
CA ARG A 21 3.49 10.32 -3.97
C ARG A 21 2.01 10.02 -4.20
N GLU A 22 1.56 10.10 -5.46
CA GLU A 22 0.19 9.78 -5.86
C GLU A 22 -0.13 8.31 -5.63
N GLU A 23 0.76 7.39 -6.02
CA GLU A 23 0.62 5.95 -5.76
C GLU A 23 0.52 5.66 -4.25
N ARG A 24 1.42 6.23 -3.45
CA ARG A 24 1.36 6.10 -1.99
C ARG A 24 0.07 6.67 -1.41
N SER A 25 -0.44 7.76 -1.98
CA SER A 25 -1.72 8.36 -1.58
C SER A 25 -2.88 7.43 -1.86
N ARG A 26 -2.94 6.84 -3.06
CA ARG A 26 -3.95 5.85 -3.45
C ARG A 26 -3.92 4.60 -2.56
N VAL A 27 -2.72 4.08 -2.26
CA VAL A 27 -2.56 2.95 -1.34
C VAL A 27 -3.04 3.30 0.06
N ARG A 28 -2.70 4.48 0.59
CA ARG A 28 -3.20 4.93 1.91
C ARG A 28 -4.71 5.07 1.93
N ALA A 29 -5.31 5.65 0.89
CA ALA A 29 -6.75 5.79 0.77
C ALA A 29 -7.45 4.43 0.71
N ALA A 30 -6.92 3.51 -0.11
CA ALA A 30 -7.45 2.16 -0.21
C ALA A 30 -7.35 1.39 1.11
N LEU A 31 -6.21 1.48 1.83
CA LEU A 31 -6.05 0.89 3.16
C LEU A 31 -7.02 1.47 4.20
N ALA A 32 -7.36 2.76 4.10
CA ALA A 32 -8.35 3.40 4.97
C ALA A 32 -9.77 2.86 4.74
N GLY A 33 -10.07 2.31 3.56
CA GLY A 33 -11.33 1.63 3.26
C GLY A 33 -11.44 0.20 3.80
N LEU A 34 -10.36 -0.38 4.33
CA LEU A 34 -10.36 -1.76 4.84
C LEU A 34 -10.82 -1.83 6.30
N PRO A 35 -11.43 -2.96 6.74
CA PRO A 35 -11.58 -3.25 8.15
C PRO A 35 -10.23 -3.15 8.87
N ARG A 36 -10.19 -2.44 10.01
CA ARG A 36 -8.94 -2.12 10.73
C ARG A 36 -8.03 -3.35 10.95
N LYS A 37 -8.59 -4.49 11.35
CA LYS A 37 -7.81 -5.73 11.56
C LYS A 37 -7.15 -6.23 10.27
N GLN A 38 -7.84 -6.15 9.13
CA GLN A 38 -7.29 -6.53 7.83
C GLN A 38 -6.16 -5.57 7.41
N ALA A 39 -6.40 -4.26 7.48
CA ALA A 39 -5.40 -3.24 7.14
C ALA A 39 -4.13 -3.39 7.99
N VAL A 40 -4.26 -3.50 9.32
CA VAL A 40 -3.09 -3.63 10.20
C VAL A 40 -2.37 -4.96 9.99
N SER A 41 -3.10 -6.08 9.82
CA SER A 41 -2.47 -7.38 9.54
C SER A 41 -1.64 -7.37 8.26
N LEU A 42 -2.13 -6.67 7.23
CA LEU A 42 -1.46 -6.54 5.95
C LEU A 42 -0.21 -5.66 6.05
N VAL A 43 -0.33 -4.50 6.72
CA VAL A 43 0.79 -3.59 6.93
C VAL A 43 1.91 -4.28 7.70
N LEU A 44 1.60 -4.89 8.85
CA LEU A 44 2.60 -5.57 9.68
C LEU A 44 3.30 -6.70 8.92
N ARG A 45 2.54 -7.49 8.15
CA ARG A 45 3.13 -8.56 7.35
C ARG A 45 4.08 -8.02 6.30
N HIS A 46 3.73 -6.92 5.63
CA HIS A 46 4.60 -6.28 4.64
C HIS A 46 5.79 -5.54 5.27
N SER A 47 5.71 -5.19 6.55
CA SER A 47 6.84 -4.67 7.34
C SER A 47 7.85 -5.75 7.76
N GLY A 48 7.63 -7.01 7.39
CA GLY A 48 8.55 -8.12 7.65
C GLY A 48 8.22 -8.99 8.86
N LEU A 49 7.10 -8.73 9.56
CA LEU A 49 6.70 -9.55 10.70
C LEU A 49 6.26 -10.95 10.27
N SER A 50 6.55 -11.96 11.10
CA SER A 50 6.05 -13.31 10.90
C SER A 50 4.54 -13.38 11.18
N TYR A 51 3.85 -14.42 10.70
CA TYR A 51 2.44 -14.61 11.04
C TYR A 51 2.21 -14.79 12.55
N ALA A 52 3.17 -15.34 13.28
CA ALA A 52 3.10 -15.47 14.73
C ALA A 52 3.18 -14.10 15.41
N ASP A 53 4.09 -13.23 14.97
CA ASP A 53 4.22 -11.87 15.52
C ASP A 53 2.98 -11.02 15.20
N VAL A 54 2.42 -11.16 14.00
CA VAL A 54 1.16 -10.51 13.62
C VAL A 54 0.00 -11.01 14.49
N ALA A 55 -0.09 -12.32 14.76
CA ALA A 55 -1.08 -12.89 15.67
C ALA A 55 -0.95 -12.29 17.08
N ALA A 56 0.26 -12.26 17.62
CA ALA A 56 0.54 -11.70 18.95
C ALA A 56 0.18 -10.21 19.02
N ALA A 57 0.60 -9.41 18.02
CA ALA A 57 0.33 -7.98 17.97
C ALA A 57 -1.16 -7.63 17.86
N LEU A 58 -1.96 -8.51 17.24
CA LEU A 58 -3.40 -8.30 17.01
C LEU A 58 -4.32 -9.07 17.96
N GLY A 59 -3.76 -9.86 18.88
CA GLY A 59 -4.54 -10.75 19.75
C GLY A 59 -5.37 -11.77 18.96
N MET A 60 -4.81 -12.31 17.88
CA MET A 60 -5.46 -13.25 16.96
C MET A 60 -4.90 -14.67 17.10
N SER A 61 -5.69 -15.67 16.70
CA SER A 61 -5.17 -17.04 16.56
C SER A 61 -4.19 -17.11 15.37
N PRO A 62 -3.01 -17.75 15.52
CA PRO A 62 -2.04 -17.91 14.43
C PRO A 62 -2.63 -18.52 13.15
N GLY A 63 -3.55 -19.49 13.28
CA GLY A 63 -4.21 -20.12 12.14
C GLY A 63 -5.13 -19.18 11.34
N SER A 64 -5.62 -18.10 11.97
CA SER A 64 -6.51 -17.12 11.33
C SER A 64 -5.78 -15.99 10.61
N VAL A 65 -4.48 -15.79 10.88
CA VAL A 65 -3.70 -14.67 10.33
C VAL A 65 -3.58 -14.80 8.82
N GLY A 66 -3.23 -15.98 8.31
CA GLY A 66 -3.08 -16.20 6.86
C GLY A 66 -4.37 -15.89 6.08
N THR A 67 -5.52 -16.34 6.59
CA THR A 67 -6.83 -16.01 5.99
C THR A 67 -7.13 -14.52 6.06
N THR A 68 -6.80 -13.87 7.17
CA THR A 68 -7.04 -12.44 7.37
C THR A 68 -6.18 -11.60 6.43
N VAL A 69 -4.90 -11.94 6.26
CA VAL A 69 -3.99 -11.29 5.31
C VAL A 69 -4.46 -11.48 3.87
N ARG A 70 -4.83 -12.70 3.45
CA ARG A 70 -5.37 -12.92 2.10
C ARG A 70 -6.65 -12.14 1.83
N ARG A 71 -7.54 -12.05 2.83
CA ARG A 71 -8.75 -11.23 2.73
C ARG A 71 -8.41 -9.74 2.65
N ALA A 72 -7.42 -9.29 3.41
CA ALA A 72 -6.91 -7.91 3.35
C ALA A 72 -6.33 -7.58 1.97
N GLU A 73 -5.50 -8.45 1.38
CA GLU A 73 -4.97 -8.27 0.03
C GLU A 73 -6.09 -8.18 -1.01
N SER A 74 -7.08 -9.07 -0.90
CA SER A 74 -8.25 -9.08 -1.80
C SER A 74 -9.07 -7.80 -1.67
N ALA A 75 -9.28 -7.32 -0.44
CA ALA A 75 -10.00 -6.07 -0.18
C ALA A 75 -9.20 -4.86 -0.69
N LEU A 76 -7.89 -4.82 -0.44
CA LEU A 76 -7.00 -3.76 -0.91
C LEU A 76 -7.03 -3.65 -2.44
N ARG A 77 -6.96 -4.79 -3.15
CA ARG A 77 -7.07 -4.81 -4.61
C ARG A 77 -8.41 -4.23 -5.10
N LYS A 78 -9.51 -4.53 -4.42
CA LYS A 78 -10.84 -3.99 -4.76
C LYS A 78 -10.92 -2.49 -4.53
N GLU A 79 -10.42 -2.01 -3.39
CA GLU A 79 -10.41 -0.58 -3.08
C GLU A 79 -9.49 0.19 -4.03
N LEU A 80 -8.30 -0.34 -4.35
CA LEU A 80 -7.41 0.25 -5.36
C LEU A 80 -8.08 0.36 -6.73
N ASN A 81 -8.83 -0.66 -7.15
CA ASN A 81 -9.59 -0.60 -8.41
C ASN A 81 -10.70 0.47 -8.36
N ARG A 82 -11.38 0.63 -7.22
CA ARG A 82 -12.38 1.69 -7.02
C ARG A 82 -11.77 3.09 -7.13
N HIS A 83 -10.56 3.28 -6.59
CA HIS A 83 -9.83 4.55 -6.67
C HIS A 83 -9.11 4.77 -8.02
N ALA A 84 -8.89 3.71 -8.81
CA ALA A 84 -8.26 3.80 -10.13
C ALA A 84 -9.26 4.13 -11.24
N SER A 85 -10.56 3.89 -11.05
CA SER A 85 -11.60 4.37 -11.95
C SER A 85 -11.81 5.88 -11.76
N PRO A 86 -11.38 6.73 -12.72
CA PRO A 86 -11.71 8.14 -12.69
C PRO A 86 -13.23 8.27 -12.88
N HIS A 87 -13.84 9.22 -12.19
CA HIS A 87 -15.18 9.70 -12.56
C HIS A 87 -15.04 10.56 -13.81
#